data_AF-A0A914C4E7-F1
#
_entry.id   AF-A0A914C4E7-F1
#
_cell.length_a   1.000
_cell.length_b   1.000
_cell.length_c   1.000
_cell.angle_alpha   90.00
_cell.angle_beta   90.00
_cell.angle_gamma   90.00
#
_symmetry.space_group_name_H-M   'P 1'
#
loop_
_entity.id
_entity.type
_entity.pdbx_description
1 polymer ?
#
loop_
_entity_poly.entity_id
_entity_poly.type
_entity_poly.pdbx_seq_one_letter_code
_entity_poly.pdbx_strand_id
1 'polypeptide(L)'
;MSGRAGRRGYDSAGTVIFMALPTSKTRRLLTASLATLRGNAPYTTSFLLRLFDYVNGWKDQEKSITEAKEKFKKGKLVDTTDTLNTEVRIKAALTLLDNCFALYTKDEAKRAAFNRLLKYLTLFNVQLLRREQLLNAKCELTGFAQVATALSSFEPGNLVFVHILQKGEFHKLCKKYAEEPKKLQDTLILILAHIFTNKRLPISYDTGDDSNKPALKPMPDEFQTLVDEYNSNVDKLLLAFLQLATEKRHLQSPVFELTGKIKEDSLDTAHLDVVSPFDEDLILDEKLMPAAARTLYDHRGNKIQMNSYAYDFWKNGSKDDLIKINKLSQLEYWYLIDNFSHVLIGIYSALFDVSKQRDKLLDVMREIADEYEDKFKKAFSMRSNIEETVTVEGKREKTKKWHRS
;
A
#
# COMPACT_ATOMS: atom_id res chain seq x y z
N MET A 1 -24.04 6.42 -14.90
CA MET A 1 -24.67 5.14 -15.29
C MET A 1 -25.87 5.34 -16.20
N SER A 2 -26.82 6.24 -15.90
CA SER A 2 -27.99 6.55 -16.75
C SER A 2 -27.65 6.99 -18.18
N GLY A 3 -26.54 7.71 -18.38
CA GLY A 3 -26.09 8.13 -19.73
C GLY A 3 -25.65 6.99 -20.67
N ARG A 4 -25.66 5.73 -20.20
CA ARG A 4 -25.47 4.54 -21.06
C ARG A 4 -26.79 3.93 -21.54
N ALA A 5 -27.94 4.44 -21.07
CA ALA A 5 -29.24 3.97 -21.52
C ALA A 5 -29.57 4.58 -22.89
N GLY A 6 -29.78 3.73 -23.89
CA GLY A 6 -30.08 4.11 -25.28
C GLY A 6 -28.88 3.93 -26.21
N ARG A 7 -29.04 3.08 -27.22
CA ARG A 7 -28.01 2.85 -28.25
C ARG A 7 -28.18 3.84 -29.39
N ARG A 8 -27.15 4.66 -29.61
CA ARG A 8 -27.11 5.65 -30.70
C ARG A 8 -27.38 4.97 -32.05
N GLY A 9 -28.43 5.39 -32.74
CA GLY A 9 -28.81 4.89 -34.06
C GLY A 9 -29.73 3.67 -34.08
N TYR A 10 -30.04 3.07 -32.93
CA TYR A 10 -30.95 1.91 -32.83
C TYR A 10 -32.18 2.20 -31.98
N ASP A 11 -31.99 2.82 -30.81
CA ASP A 11 -33.08 3.09 -29.88
C ASP A 11 -33.53 4.55 -30.02
N SER A 12 -34.84 4.79 -30.12
CA SER A 12 -35.40 6.15 -30.17
C SER A 12 -35.36 6.87 -28.81
N ALA A 13 -35.34 6.11 -27.71
CA ALA A 13 -35.22 6.60 -26.35
C ALA A 13 -34.49 5.57 -25.45
N GLY A 14 -33.78 6.07 -24.43
CA GLY A 14 -33.17 5.24 -23.39
C GLY A 14 -34.06 5.19 -22.14
N THR A 15 -34.46 3.99 -21.73
CA THR A 15 -35.28 3.81 -20.50
C THR A 15 -34.38 3.67 -19.27
N VAL A 16 -34.60 4.51 -18.26
CA VAL A 16 -33.90 4.46 -16.96
C VAL A 16 -34.93 4.19 -15.87
N ILE A 17 -34.72 3.13 -15.09
CA ILE A 17 -35.63 2.71 -14.02
C ILE A 17 -34.96 2.92 -12.67
N PHE A 18 -35.61 3.65 -11.76
CA PHE A 18 -35.18 3.80 -10.36
C PHE A 18 -35.98 2.82 -9.49
N MET A 19 -35.30 1.82 -8.91
CA MET A 19 -35.95 0.82 -8.05
C MET A 19 -35.88 1.25 -6.58
N ALA A 20 -37.01 1.18 -5.86
CA ALA A 20 -37.10 1.41 -4.42
C ALA A 20 -36.49 2.73 -3.91
N LEU A 21 -36.44 3.77 -4.74
CA LEU A 21 -35.96 5.10 -4.36
C LEU A 21 -37.14 6.07 -4.13
N PRO A 22 -37.16 6.85 -3.03
CA PRO A 22 -38.17 7.87 -2.82
C PRO A 22 -38.19 8.89 -3.96
N THR A 23 -39.37 9.36 -4.34
CA THR A 23 -39.56 10.32 -5.44
C THR A 23 -38.77 11.61 -5.24
N SER A 24 -38.61 12.07 -4.00
CA SER A 24 -37.77 13.23 -3.65
C SER A 24 -36.30 13.01 -4.01
N LYS A 25 -35.75 11.83 -3.72
CA LYS A 25 -34.38 11.46 -4.07
C LYS A 25 -34.22 11.29 -5.58
N THR A 26 -35.20 10.70 -6.25
CA THR A 26 -35.21 10.59 -7.72
C THR A 26 -35.20 11.96 -8.40
N ARG A 27 -36.05 12.90 -7.96
CA ARG A 27 -36.05 14.28 -8.46
C ARG A 27 -34.68 14.93 -8.28
N ARG A 28 -34.11 14.82 -7.07
CA ARG A 28 -32.76 15.33 -6.78
C ARG A 28 -31.69 14.69 -7.67
N LEU A 29 -31.72 13.38 -7.90
CA LEU A 29 -30.73 12.69 -8.75
C LEU A 29 -30.85 13.08 -10.23
N LEU A 30 -32.06 13.35 -10.71
CA LEU A 30 -32.29 13.80 -12.08
C LEU A 30 -31.84 15.25 -12.32
N THR A 31 -31.94 16.11 -11.30
CA THR A 31 -31.58 17.53 -11.40
C THR A 31 -30.25 17.88 -10.74
N ALA A 32 -29.58 16.93 -10.09
CA ALA A 32 -28.31 17.16 -9.43
C ALA A 32 -27.27 17.65 -10.43
N SER A 33 -26.56 18.72 -10.06
CA SER A 33 -25.36 19.14 -10.78
C SER A 33 -24.34 18.01 -10.76
N LEU A 34 -23.59 17.88 -11.85
CA LEU A 34 -22.45 16.96 -11.89
C LEU A 34 -21.48 17.29 -10.74
N ALA A 35 -20.93 16.24 -10.14
CA ALA A 35 -19.92 16.42 -9.10
C ALA A 35 -18.72 17.16 -9.70
N THR A 36 -18.25 18.21 -9.01
CA THR A 36 -17.04 18.91 -9.39
C THR A 36 -15.85 17.99 -9.20
N LEU A 37 -14.99 17.85 -10.21
CA LEU A 37 -13.76 17.08 -10.08
C LEU A 37 -12.81 17.83 -9.14
N ARG A 38 -12.59 17.29 -7.94
CA ARG A 38 -11.66 17.81 -6.94
C ARG A 38 -10.45 16.89 -6.86
N GLY A 39 -9.25 17.45 -6.81
CA GLY A 39 -8.03 16.66 -6.59
C GLY A 39 -7.84 16.29 -5.12
N ASN A 40 -7.27 15.11 -4.84
CA ASN A 40 -6.83 14.69 -3.50
C ASN A 40 -5.31 14.96 -3.33
N ALA A 41 -4.79 14.86 -2.10
CA ALA A 41 -3.36 14.87 -1.84
C ALA A 41 -2.65 13.80 -2.71
N PRO A 42 -1.60 14.17 -3.46
CA PRO A 42 -1.13 13.34 -4.57
C PRO A 42 -0.04 12.33 -4.20
N TYR A 43 0.44 12.32 -2.94
CA TYR A 43 1.59 11.51 -2.55
C TYR A 43 1.33 10.71 -1.28
N THR A 44 1.85 9.49 -1.29
CA THR A 44 1.98 8.63 -0.13
C THR A 44 3.41 8.73 0.43
N THR A 45 3.69 8.07 1.54
CA THR A 45 5.02 8.08 2.16
C THR A 45 6.04 7.39 1.25
N SER A 46 5.66 6.27 0.63
CA SER A 46 6.52 5.54 -0.31
C SER A 46 6.72 6.29 -1.62
N PHE A 47 5.75 7.11 -2.04
CA PHE A 47 5.94 8.03 -3.17
C PHE A 47 7.06 9.03 -2.86
N LEU A 48 7.05 9.65 -1.68
CA LEU A 48 8.10 10.59 -1.29
C LEU A 48 9.45 9.89 -1.14
N LEU A 49 9.49 8.67 -0.59
CA LEU A 49 10.73 7.87 -0.55
C LEU A 49 11.32 7.64 -1.95
N ARG A 50 10.48 7.24 -2.92
CA ARG A 50 10.88 7.10 -4.33
C ARG A 50 11.30 8.42 -4.97
N LEU A 51 10.67 9.53 -4.59
CA LEU A 51 11.05 10.85 -5.07
C LEU A 51 12.46 11.22 -4.58
N PHE A 52 12.77 10.93 -3.32
CA PHE A 52 14.14 11.11 -2.79
C PHE A 52 15.14 10.15 -3.43
N ASP A 53 14.73 8.92 -3.74
CA ASP A 53 15.56 7.96 -4.48
C ASP A 53 15.83 8.46 -5.90
N TYR A 54 14.82 8.97 -6.60
CA TYR A 54 15.01 9.59 -7.92
C TYR A 54 16.00 10.76 -7.87
N VAL A 55 15.90 11.62 -6.85
CA VAL A 55 16.80 12.78 -6.69
C VAL A 55 18.22 12.36 -6.31
N ASN A 56 18.41 11.32 -5.49
CA ASN A 56 19.73 10.94 -4.96
C ASN A 56 20.39 9.73 -5.64
N GLY A 57 19.65 8.87 -6.32
CA GLY A 57 20.07 7.51 -6.73
C GLY A 57 21.18 7.43 -7.78
N TRP A 58 21.57 8.55 -8.39
CA TRP A 58 22.61 8.59 -9.43
C TRP A 58 23.99 9.02 -8.94
N LYS A 59 24.22 9.15 -7.62
CA LYS A 59 25.51 9.59 -7.09
C LYS A 59 26.66 8.59 -7.35
N ASP A 60 26.38 7.31 -7.57
CA ASP A 60 27.40 6.23 -7.63
C ASP A 60 27.67 5.64 -9.03
N GLN A 61 27.13 6.21 -10.12
CA GLN A 61 27.27 5.65 -11.46
C GLN A 61 28.24 6.42 -12.39
N GLU A 62 29.36 6.93 -11.88
CA GLU A 62 30.45 7.43 -12.76
C GLU A 62 30.97 6.36 -13.74
N LYS A 63 30.85 5.06 -13.40
CA LYS A 63 31.28 3.95 -14.27
C LYS A 63 30.31 3.58 -15.39
N SER A 64 28.99 3.78 -15.22
CA SER A 64 28.00 3.45 -16.27
C SER A 64 27.87 4.56 -17.33
N ILE A 65 28.34 5.77 -17.01
CA ILE A 65 28.36 6.92 -17.91
C ILE A 65 29.19 6.62 -19.18
N THR A 66 30.25 5.83 -19.07
CA THR A 66 31.08 5.43 -20.22
C THR A 66 30.36 4.41 -21.11
N GLU A 67 29.68 3.42 -20.51
CA GLU A 67 28.96 2.36 -21.24
C GLU A 67 27.65 2.87 -21.87
N ALA A 68 26.98 3.83 -21.22
CA ALA A 68 25.78 4.46 -21.77
C ALA A 68 26.12 5.38 -22.95
N LYS A 69 27.23 6.13 -22.87
CA LYS A 69 27.73 6.98 -23.97
C LYS A 69 28.03 6.19 -25.24
N GLU A 70 28.53 4.94 -25.13
CA GLU A 70 28.78 4.09 -26.31
C GLU A 70 27.49 3.59 -26.98
N LYS A 71 26.44 3.28 -26.20
CA LYS A 71 25.14 2.83 -26.74
C LYS A 71 24.32 3.97 -27.39
N PHE A 72 24.68 5.24 -27.16
CA PHE A 72 23.90 6.41 -27.56
C PHE A 72 24.17 6.97 -28.97
N LYS A 73 25.13 6.41 -29.74
CA LYS A 73 25.35 6.81 -31.15
C LYS A 73 24.20 6.43 -32.11
N LYS A 74 23.08 5.86 -31.63
CA LYS A 74 21.96 5.35 -32.46
C LYS A 74 20.59 6.00 -32.16
N GLY A 75 20.56 7.31 -31.94
CA GLY A 75 19.42 8.21 -32.18
C GLY A 75 18.06 7.83 -31.59
N LYS A 76 17.70 8.39 -30.42
CA LYS A 76 16.31 8.59 -29.97
C LYS A 76 16.19 9.87 -29.13
N LEU A 77 15.08 10.59 -29.32
CA LEU A 77 14.73 11.84 -28.63
C LEU A 77 14.43 11.60 -27.14
N VAL A 78 15.41 11.85 -26.27
CA VAL A 78 15.36 12.51 -24.94
C VAL A 78 16.83 12.68 -24.56
N ASP A 79 17.29 13.90 -24.29
CA ASP A 79 18.65 14.13 -23.78
C ASP A 79 18.80 13.48 -22.40
N THR A 80 19.39 12.28 -22.35
CA THR A 80 19.64 11.53 -21.11
C THR A 80 20.64 12.23 -20.17
N THR A 81 21.31 13.28 -20.65
CA THR A 81 22.16 14.15 -19.83
C THR A 81 21.35 14.90 -18.76
N ASP A 82 20.09 15.23 -19.02
CA ASP A 82 19.24 15.99 -18.10
C ASP A 82 18.75 15.12 -16.93
N THR A 83 18.49 13.84 -17.15
CA THR A 83 18.13 12.90 -16.08
C THR A 83 19.30 12.55 -15.15
N LEU A 84 20.54 12.79 -15.58
CA LEU A 84 21.73 12.59 -14.76
C LEU A 84 21.99 13.78 -13.83
N ASN A 85 21.66 15.00 -14.29
CA ASN A 85 21.87 16.21 -13.51
C ASN A 85 20.96 16.25 -12.28
N THR A 86 21.57 16.30 -11.10
CA THR A 86 20.87 16.40 -9.82
C THR A 86 19.97 17.65 -9.74
N GLU A 87 20.40 18.79 -10.29
CA GLU A 87 19.63 20.04 -10.25
C GLU A 87 18.34 19.95 -11.06
N VAL A 88 18.39 19.32 -12.23
CA VAL A 88 17.21 19.10 -13.08
C VAL A 88 16.23 18.16 -12.39
N ARG A 89 16.73 17.10 -11.75
CA ARG A 89 15.90 16.17 -10.97
C ARG A 89 15.21 16.85 -9.79
N ILE A 90 15.93 17.71 -9.05
CA ILE A 90 15.35 18.52 -7.97
C ILE A 90 14.26 19.43 -8.52
N LYS A 91 14.53 20.14 -9.62
CA LYS A 91 13.54 21.04 -10.24
C LYS A 91 12.31 20.28 -10.72
N ALA A 92 12.48 19.09 -11.31
CA ALA A 92 11.37 18.24 -11.72
C ALA A 92 10.52 17.77 -10.52
N ALA A 93 11.17 17.32 -9.44
CA ALA A 93 10.51 16.91 -8.21
C ALA A 93 9.72 18.06 -7.56
N LEU A 94 10.31 19.25 -7.45
CA LEU A 94 9.62 20.44 -6.96
C LEU A 94 8.45 20.83 -7.85
N THR A 95 8.63 20.81 -9.17
CA THR A 95 7.56 21.11 -10.14
C THR A 95 6.35 20.17 -9.94
N LEU A 96 6.59 18.89 -9.70
CA LEU A 96 5.54 17.90 -9.44
C LEU A 96 4.76 18.19 -8.15
N LEU A 97 5.46 18.57 -7.07
CA LEU A 97 4.83 18.88 -5.79
C LEU A 97 4.09 20.22 -5.80
N ASP A 98 4.65 21.24 -6.44
CA ASP A 98 4.10 22.61 -6.46
C ASP A 98 2.95 22.78 -7.45
N ASN A 99 2.89 21.96 -8.51
CA ASN A 99 1.88 22.07 -9.57
C ASN A 99 0.90 20.87 -9.58
N CYS A 100 0.53 20.37 -8.40
CA CYS A 100 -0.49 19.35 -8.28
C CYS A 100 -1.88 19.88 -8.72
N PHE A 101 -2.63 19.08 -9.50
CA PHE A 101 -4.01 19.39 -9.91
C PHE A 101 -4.92 19.82 -8.74
N ALA A 102 -4.75 19.21 -7.56
CA ALA A 102 -5.52 19.54 -6.36
C ALA A 102 -5.41 21.02 -5.95
N LEU A 103 -4.27 21.67 -6.21
CA LEU A 103 -4.06 23.09 -5.91
C LEU A 103 -4.84 24.02 -6.84
N TYR A 104 -5.15 23.60 -8.06
CA TYR A 104 -5.84 24.39 -9.08
C TYR A 104 -7.37 24.21 -9.05
N THR A 105 -7.86 23.19 -8.35
CA THR A 105 -9.32 22.95 -8.20
C THR A 105 -9.98 23.76 -7.09
N LYS A 106 -9.22 24.57 -6.34
CA LYS A 106 -9.69 25.29 -5.14
C LYS A 106 -9.63 26.81 -5.33
N ASP A 107 -10.54 27.51 -4.65
CA ASP A 107 -10.55 28.97 -4.57
C ASP A 107 -9.22 29.52 -4.02
N GLU A 108 -8.86 30.75 -4.40
CA GLU A 108 -7.56 31.35 -4.07
C GLU A 108 -7.25 31.39 -2.56
N ALA A 109 -8.24 31.76 -1.73
CA ALA A 109 -8.09 31.77 -0.26
C ALA A 109 -7.87 30.35 0.30
N LYS A 110 -8.59 29.36 -0.22
CA LYS A 110 -8.50 27.96 0.22
C LYS A 110 -7.24 27.27 -0.29
N ARG A 111 -6.70 27.73 -1.42
CA ARG A 111 -5.44 27.24 -2.01
C ARG A 111 -4.26 27.48 -1.09
N ALA A 112 -4.19 28.64 -0.43
CA ALA A 112 -3.12 28.96 0.51
C ALA A 112 -3.12 28.03 1.73
N ALA A 113 -4.29 27.85 2.36
CA ALA A 113 -4.47 26.93 3.48
C ALA A 113 -4.17 25.47 3.10
N PHE A 114 -4.65 25.05 1.93
CA PHE A 114 -4.39 23.70 1.41
C PHE A 114 -2.91 23.46 1.09
N ASN A 115 -2.22 24.43 0.48
CA ASN A 115 -0.78 24.34 0.23
C ASN A 115 0.01 24.26 1.55
N ARG A 116 -0.36 25.08 2.55
CA ARG A 116 0.23 24.99 3.89
C ARG A 116 0.09 23.58 4.46
N LEU A 117 -1.11 23.00 4.38
CA LEU A 117 -1.33 21.65 4.85
C LEU A 117 -0.51 20.59 4.10
N LEU A 118 -0.48 20.64 2.76
CA LEU A 118 0.36 19.73 1.97
C LEU A 118 1.82 19.81 2.44
N LYS A 119 2.35 21.02 2.67
CA LYS A 119 3.73 21.16 3.20
C LYS A 119 3.91 20.44 4.54
N TYR A 120 2.97 20.57 5.48
CA TYR A 120 3.06 19.89 6.77
C TYR A 120 2.86 18.37 6.66
N LEU A 121 2.02 17.89 5.74
CA LEU A 121 1.89 16.45 5.45
C LEU A 121 3.17 15.88 4.80
N THR A 122 3.81 16.61 3.88
CA THR A 122 5.13 16.24 3.36
C THR A 122 6.16 16.17 4.48
N LEU A 123 6.19 17.19 5.37
CA LEU A 123 7.11 17.21 6.51
C LEU A 123 6.86 16.04 7.46
N PHE A 124 5.60 15.71 7.73
CA PHE A 124 5.20 14.52 8.48
C PHE A 124 5.79 13.25 7.86
N ASN A 125 5.56 13.02 6.57
CA ASN A 125 6.05 11.82 5.88
C ASN A 125 7.59 11.76 5.87
N VAL A 126 8.27 12.89 5.65
CA VAL A 126 9.74 12.96 5.72
C VAL A 126 10.23 12.65 7.14
N GLN A 127 9.55 13.17 8.16
CA GLN A 127 9.92 12.93 9.55
C GLN A 127 9.68 11.47 9.96
N LEU A 128 8.59 10.85 9.48
CA LEU A 128 8.33 9.43 9.66
C LEU A 128 9.45 8.59 9.03
N LEU A 129 9.78 8.84 7.76
CA LEU A 129 10.88 8.16 7.07
C LEU A 129 12.23 8.30 7.79
N ARG A 130 12.48 9.46 8.42
CA ARG A 130 13.68 9.68 9.26
C ARG A 130 13.64 8.90 10.57
N ARG A 131 12.48 8.83 11.24
CA ARG A 131 12.33 8.02 12.47
C ARG A 131 12.53 6.53 12.21
N GLU A 132 12.02 6.06 11.09
CA GLU A 132 12.22 4.69 10.59
C GLU A 132 13.61 4.49 9.95
N GLN A 133 14.55 5.45 10.09
CA GLN A 133 15.93 5.37 9.61
C GLN A 133 16.07 5.08 8.10
N LEU A 134 15.03 5.35 7.31
CA LEU A 134 15.01 5.18 5.85
C LEU A 134 15.61 6.38 5.13
N LEU A 135 15.57 7.56 5.77
CA LEU A 135 16.21 8.77 5.28
C LEU A 135 17.19 9.33 6.32
N ASN A 136 18.36 9.75 5.86
CA ASN A 136 19.33 10.47 6.68
C ASN A 136 19.00 11.98 6.79
N ALA A 137 19.83 12.72 7.52
CA ALA A 137 19.70 14.18 7.69
C ALA A 137 19.79 14.96 6.36
N LYS A 138 20.48 14.41 5.35
CA LYS A 138 20.60 14.95 3.99
C LYS A 138 19.49 14.48 3.04
N CYS A 139 18.50 13.72 3.55
CA CYS A 139 17.42 13.10 2.78
C CYS A 139 17.90 12.09 1.73
N GLU A 140 19.02 11.42 1.97
CA GLU A 140 19.50 10.28 1.18
C GLU A 140 18.96 8.98 1.79
N LEU A 141 18.77 7.96 0.95
CA LEU A 141 18.25 6.67 1.38
C LEU A 141 19.29 5.92 2.21
N THR A 142 18.86 5.33 3.33
CA THR A 142 19.73 4.57 4.25
C THR A 142 19.11 3.25 4.69
N GLY A 143 19.98 2.31 5.09
CA GLY A 143 19.55 1.02 5.67
C GLY A 143 18.66 0.22 4.72
N PHE A 144 17.46 -0.12 5.19
CA PHE A 144 16.48 -0.90 4.43
C PHE A 144 15.56 -0.05 3.52
N ALA A 145 15.93 1.21 3.23
CA ALA A 145 15.15 2.07 2.35
C ALA A 145 14.93 1.47 0.95
N GLN A 146 15.91 0.72 0.42
CA GLN A 146 15.77 0.01 -0.85
C GLN A 146 14.64 -1.04 -0.81
N VAL A 147 14.47 -1.74 0.33
CA VAL A 147 13.38 -2.70 0.54
C VAL A 147 12.03 -1.99 0.53
N ALA A 148 11.93 -0.87 1.26
CA ALA A 148 10.69 -0.07 1.30
C ALA A 148 10.33 0.50 -0.09
N THR A 149 11.33 0.91 -0.88
CA THR A 149 11.17 1.40 -2.25
C THR A 149 10.69 0.29 -3.20
N ALA A 150 11.31 -0.89 -3.15
CA ALA A 150 10.92 -2.05 -3.96
C ALA A 150 9.46 -2.48 -3.67
N LEU A 151 9.03 -2.38 -2.42
CA LEU A 151 7.68 -2.71 -1.96
C LEU A 151 6.71 -1.52 -1.98
N SER A 152 7.04 -0.41 -2.64
CA SER A 152 6.24 0.83 -2.62
C SER A 152 4.80 0.69 -3.13
N SER A 153 4.50 -0.34 -3.92
CA SER A 153 3.13 -0.66 -4.36
C SER A 153 2.23 -1.17 -3.24
N PHE A 154 2.81 -1.60 -2.12
CA PHE A 154 2.13 -2.27 -1.01
C PHE A 154 2.18 -1.45 0.28
N GLU A 155 2.03 -0.13 0.18
CA GLU A 155 1.87 0.77 1.32
C GLU A 155 0.49 0.56 1.99
N PRO A 156 0.39 0.55 3.33
CA PRO A 156 1.42 0.83 4.35
C PRO A 156 2.25 -0.38 4.81
N GLY A 157 1.96 -1.58 4.31
CA GLY A 157 2.60 -2.82 4.75
C GLY A 157 4.12 -2.83 4.55
N ASN A 158 4.63 -2.15 3.52
CA ASN A 158 6.07 -2.03 3.28
C ASN A 158 6.83 -1.31 4.42
N LEU A 159 6.29 -0.22 4.96
CA LEU A 159 6.91 0.55 6.05
C LEU A 159 6.89 -0.24 7.36
N VAL A 160 5.75 -0.86 7.67
CA VAL A 160 5.57 -1.72 8.84
C VAL A 160 6.50 -2.93 8.78
N PHE A 161 6.60 -3.56 7.60
CA PHE A 161 7.50 -4.69 7.39
C PHE A 161 8.96 -4.28 7.65
N VAL A 162 9.40 -3.13 7.14
CA VAL A 162 10.75 -2.63 7.38
C VAL A 162 10.99 -2.27 8.84
N HIS A 163 10.01 -1.70 9.54
CA HIS A 163 10.08 -1.44 10.99
C HIS A 163 10.34 -2.73 11.79
N ILE A 164 9.60 -3.79 11.49
CA ILE A 164 9.76 -5.10 12.15
C ILE A 164 11.11 -5.75 11.77
N LEU A 165 11.52 -5.61 10.50
CA LEU A 165 12.80 -6.11 10.01
C LEU A 165 13.99 -5.45 10.71
N GLN A 166 13.94 -4.13 10.93
CA GLN A 166 14.97 -3.38 11.65
C GLN A 166 15.14 -3.85 13.10
N LYS A 167 14.04 -4.24 13.76
CA LYS A 167 14.05 -4.80 15.12
C LYS A 167 14.56 -6.25 15.19
N GLY A 168 14.69 -6.92 14.03
CA GLY A 168 15.25 -8.26 13.92
C GLY A 168 14.33 -9.39 14.41
N GLU A 169 13.03 -9.11 14.57
CA GLU A 169 12.07 -10.13 15.07
C GLU A 169 11.88 -11.28 14.10
N PHE A 170 11.93 -11.03 12.78
CA PHE A 170 11.88 -12.11 11.79
C PHE A 170 13.03 -13.11 11.97
N HIS A 171 14.26 -12.63 12.23
CA HIS A 171 15.42 -13.51 12.48
C HIS A 171 15.32 -14.25 13.81
N LYS A 172 14.72 -13.64 14.85
CA LYS A 172 14.44 -14.33 16.12
C LYS A 172 13.40 -15.45 15.94
N LEU A 173 12.35 -15.19 15.16
CA LEU A 173 11.33 -16.18 14.84
C LEU A 173 11.94 -17.35 14.03
N CYS A 174 12.79 -17.07 13.04
CA CYS A 174 13.53 -18.11 12.31
C CYS A 174 14.43 -18.97 13.22
N LYS A 175 15.00 -18.40 14.29
CA LYS A 175 15.78 -19.17 15.27
C LYS A 175 14.90 -20.03 16.16
N LYS A 176 13.74 -19.52 16.58
CA LYS A 176 12.78 -20.22 17.45
C LYS A 176 12.21 -21.48 16.79
N TYR A 177 11.94 -21.42 15.49
CA TYR A 177 11.37 -22.54 14.72
C TYR A 177 12.38 -23.23 13.81
N ALA A 178 13.67 -23.23 14.18
CA ALA A 178 14.73 -23.82 13.35
C ALA A 178 14.51 -25.31 13.04
N GLU A 179 13.86 -26.04 13.94
CA GLU A 179 13.57 -27.48 13.81
C GLU A 179 12.23 -27.78 13.12
N GLU A 180 11.34 -26.78 13.00
CA GLU A 180 9.96 -26.96 12.49
C GLU A 180 9.65 -25.99 11.32
N PRO A 181 10.23 -26.22 10.12
CA PRO A 181 10.15 -25.27 9.00
C PRO A 181 8.72 -25.04 8.49
N LYS A 182 7.83 -26.03 8.56
CA LYS A 182 6.43 -25.87 8.13
C LYS A 182 5.65 -24.91 9.03
N LYS A 183 5.82 -25.02 10.35
CA LYS A 183 5.18 -24.10 11.31
C LYS A 183 5.76 -22.69 11.20
N LEU A 184 7.05 -22.57 10.90
CA LEU A 184 7.70 -21.30 10.57
C LEU A 184 7.02 -20.63 9.37
N GLN A 185 6.88 -21.34 8.25
CA GLN A 185 6.24 -20.81 7.03
C GLN A 185 4.80 -20.38 7.28
N ASP A 186 4.02 -21.21 8.00
CA ASP A 186 2.64 -20.88 8.35
C ASP A 186 2.53 -19.61 9.19
N THR A 187 3.40 -19.46 10.18
CA THR A 187 3.41 -18.29 11.07
C THR A 187 3.84 -17.04 10.32
N LEU A 188 4.83 -17.14 9.42
CA LEU A 188 5.26 -16.03 8.58
C LEU A 188 4.14 -15.56 7.64
N ILE A 189 3.43 -16.47 6.99
CA ILE A 189 2.32 -16.12 6.12
C ILE A 189 1.17 -15.50 6.91
N LEU A 190 0.91 -15.97 8.13
CA LEU A 190 -0.07 -15.35 9.02
C LEU A 190 0.31 -13.90 9.34
N ILE A 191 1.58 -13.64 9.69
CA ILE A 191 2.09 -12.29 9.98
C ILE A 191 1.99 -11.40 8.74
N LEU A 192 2.44 -11.89 7.57
CA LEU A 192 2.37 -11.15 6.31
C LEU A 192 0.93 -10.88 5.86
N ALA A 193 0.00 -11.81 6.11
CA ALA A 193 -1.41 -11.59 5.84
C ALA A 193 -1.97 -10.42 6.65
N HIS A 194 -1.63 -10.30 7.94
CA HIS A 194 -2.04 -9.14 8.75
C HIS A 194 -1.42 -7.82 8.28
N ILE A 195 -0.16 -7.83 7.86
CA ILE A 195 0.54 -6.60 7.47
C ILE A 195 0.09 -6.08 6.09
N PHE A 196 -0.13 -6.99 5.13
CA PHE A 196 -0.36 -6.64 3.73
C PHE A 196 -1.81 -6.79 3.25
N THR A 197 -2.70 -7.40 4.04
CA THR A 197 -4.12 -7.53 3.67
C THR A 197 -5.00 -6.68 4.57
N ASN A 198 -5.98 -5.98 3.98
CA ASN A 198 -6.95 -5.14 4.69
C ASN A 198 -8.41 -5.51 4.38
N LYS A 199 -8.68 -6.77 4.03
CA LYS A 199 -10.05 -7.22 3.73
C LYS A 199 -10.74 -7.63 5.03
N ARG A 200 -11.71 -6.83 5.46
CA ARG A 200 -12.57 -7.14 6.62
C ARG A 200 -13.72 -8.05 6.24
N LEU A 201 -14.18 -8.86 7.19
CA LEU A 201 -15.43 -9.60 7.07
C LEU A 201 -16.63 -8.65 7.21
N PRO A 202 -17.79 -8.97 6.60
CA PRO A 202 -19.00 -8.17 6.75
C PRO A 202 -19.42 -8.01 8.22
N ILE A 203 -19.97 -6.86 8.59
CA ILE A 203 -20.43 -6.56 9.97
C ILE A 203 -21.50 -7.57 10.44
N SER A 204 -22.30 -8.10 9.51
CA SER A 204 -23.32 -9.11 9.79
C SER A 204 -22.75 -10.50 10.10
N TYR A 205 -21.43 -10.69 10.02
CA TYR A 205 -20.82 -11.99 10.23
C TYR A 205 -20.67 -12.27 11.73
N ASP A 206 -21.35 -13.31 12.20
CA ASP A 206 -21.35 -13.69 13.61
C ASP A 206 -20.11 -14.54 13.98
N THR A 207 -19.40 -14.08 15.00
CA THR A 207 -18.20 -14.71 15.55
C THR A 207 -18.55 -15.80 16.56
N GLY A 208 -19.43 -16.75 16.23
CA GLY A 208 -19.54 -18.01 16.99
C GLY A 208 -18.25 -18.86 16.98
N ASP A 209 -18.23 -19.96 17.73
CA ASP A 209 -17.02 -20.73 18.09
C ASP A 209 -16.45 -21.72 17.04
N ASP A 210 -16.93 -21.74 15.79
CA ASP A 210 -16.46 -22.75 14.82
C ASP A 210 -15.00 -22.56 14.37
N SER A 211 -14.28 -23.68 14.31
CA SER A 211 -12.87 -23.81 13.88
C SER A 211 -12.64 -23.59 12.39
N ASN A 212 -13.70 -23.58 11.57
CA ASN A 212 -13.63 -23.51 10.10
C ASN A 212 -14.00 -22.12 9.56
N LYS A 213 -13.73 -21.08 10.34
CA LYS A 213 -14.14 -19.70 10.04
C LYS A 213 -13.09 -18.95 9.22
N PRO A 214 -13.53 -18.07 8.31
CA PRO A 214 -12.67 -17.25 7.46
C PRO A 214 -12.04 -16.07 8.23
N ALA A 215 -11.94 -16.18 9.56
CA ALA A 215 -11.40 -15.13 10.41
C ALA A 215 -9.90 -15.35 10.60
N LEU A 216 -9.12 -14.32 10.30
CA LEU A 216 -7.67 -14.35 10.45
C LEU A 216 -7.30 -14.54 11.93
N LYS A 217 -6.55 -15.61 12.20
CA LYS A 217 -6.05 -15.94 13.56
C LYS A 217 -5.24 -14.77 14.11
N PRO A 218 -5.22 -14.55 15.43
CA PRO A 218 -4.44 -13.48 16.02
C PRO A 218 -2.96 -13.62 15.67
N MET A 219 -2.32 -12.48 15.38
CA MET A 219 -0.88 -12.39 15.19
C MET A 219 -0.16 -12.72 16.51
N PRO A 220 1.06 -13.29 16.49
CA PRO A 220 1.86 -13.44 17.71
C PRO A 220 2.05 -12.09 18.43
N ASP A 221 1.92 -12.10 19.76
CA ASP A 221 1.94 -10.88 20.59
C ASP A 221 3.22 -10.05 20.40
N GLU A 222 4.36 -10.71 20.18
CA GLU A 222 5.66 -10.10 19.86
C GLU A 222 5.58 -9.19 18.63
N PHE A 223 4.81 -9.56 17.60
CA PHE A 223 4.66 -8.77 16.37
C PHE A 223 3.54 -7.74 16.50
N GLN A 224 2.45 -8.10 17.18
CA GLN A 224 1.32 -7.17 17.41
C GLN A 224 1.79 -5.93 18.16
N THR A 225 2.60 -6.10 19.21
CA THR A 225 3.17 -4.98 19.98
C THR A 225 4.02 -4.05 19.13
N LEU A 226 4.78 -4.56 18.16
CA LEU A 226 5.57 -3.72 17.24
C LEU A 226 4.70 -2.94 16.26
N VAL A 227 3.64 -3.57 15.74
CA VAL A 227 2.68 -2.90 14.85
C VAL A 227 1.96 -1.79 15.61
N ASP A 228 1.56 -2.04 16.86
CA ASP A 228 0.89 -1.06 17.71
C ASP A 228 1.83 0.10 18.09
N GLU A 229 3.11 -0.20 18.36
CA GLU A 229 4.14 0.82 18.61
C GLU A 229 4.35 1.72 17.38
N TYR A 230 4.48 1.13 16.19
CA TYR A 230 4.59 1.87 14.93
C TYR A 230 3.37 2.77 14.70
N ASN A 231 2.16 2.22 14.86
CA ASN A 231 0.91 2.96 14.73
C ASN A 231 0.80 4.13 15.73
N SER A 232 1.19 3.92 16.99
CA SER A 232 1.20 4.99 18.00
C SER A 232 2.18 6.11 17.63
N ASN A 233 3.33 5.77 17.07
CA ASN A 233 4.32 6.75 16.60
C ASN A 233 3.79 7.57 15.42
N VAL A 234 3.09 6.93 14.48
CA VAL A 234 2.45 7.56 13.33
C VAL A 234 1.37 8.55 13.80
N ASP A 235 0.48 8.14 14.71
CA ASP A 235 -0.60 9.00 15.23
C ASP A 235 -0.08 10.25 15.92
N LYS A 236 0.90 10.09 16.81
CA LYS A 236 1.50 11.20 17.55
C LYS A 236 2.16 12.20 16.62
N LEU A 237 2.87 11.70 15.60
CA LEU A 237 3.48 12.55 14.58
C LEU A 237 2.42 13.27 13.76
N LEU A 238 1.44 12.53 13.25
CA LEU A 238 0.39 13.07 12.39
C LEU A 238 -0.37 14.17 13.14
N LEU A 239 -0.83 13.90 14.37
CA LEU A 239 -1.52 14.88 15.22
C LEU A 239 -0.69 16.16 15.40
N ALA A 240 0.60 16.05 15.73
CA ALA A 240 1.46 17.21 15.89
C ALA A 240 1.58 18.04 14.60
N PHE A 241 1.74 17.40 13.44
CA PHE A 241 1.86 18.10 12.16
C PHE A 241 0.52 18.68 11.67
N LEU A 242 -0.60 18.01 11.92
CA LEU A 242 -1.93 18.53 11.63
C LEU A 242 -2.24 19.77 12.48
N GLN A 243 -1.85 19.77 13.76
CA GLN A 243 -1.94 20.96 14.61
C GLN A 243 -1.08 22.10 14.06
N LEU A 244 0.17 21.85 13.66
CA LEU A 244 1.03 22.90 13.08
C LEU A 244 0.49 23.47 11.76
N ALA A 245 -0.25 22.66 11.00
CA ALA A 245 -0.87 23.09 9.76
C ALA A 245 -1.95 24.16 9.97
N THR A 246 -2.63 24.20 11.12
CA THR A 246 -3.65 25.20 11.41
C THR A 246 -3.05 26.46 12.06
N GLU A 247 -3.63 27.62 11.79
CA GLU A 247 -3.16 28.90 12.34
C GLU A 247 -3.27 28.95 13.87
N LYS A 248 -4.34 28.38 14.41
CA LYS A 248 -4.59 28.34 15.86
C LYS A 248 -3.88 27.19 16.57
N ARG A 249 -3.17 26.30 15.86
CA ARG A 249 -2.61 25.05 16.40
C ARG A 249 -3.62 24.09 17.03
N HIS A 250 -4.87 24.19 16.60
CA HIS A 250 -5.98 23.31 17.00
C HIS A 250 -6.64 22.74 15.74
N LEU A 251 -7.18 21.53 15.81
CA LEU A 251 -7.97 20.96 14.72
C LEU A 251 -9.25 21.80 14.59
N GLN A 252 -9.58 22.24 13.37
CA GLN A 252 -10.63 23.26 13.13
C GLN A 252 -12.03 22.65 13.00
N SER A 253 -12.15 21.33 12.93
CA SER A 253 -13.45 20.71 12.72
C SER A 253 -14.34 20.83 13.97
N PRO A 254 -15.62 21.24 13.81
CA PRO A 254 -16.57 21.41 14.91
C PRO A 254 -16.69 20.17 15.80
N VAL A 255 -16.49 18.97 15.25
CA VAL A 255 -16.54 17.70 15.99
C VAL A 255 -15.37 17.59 16.98
N PHE A 256 -14.17 18.05 16.61
CA PHE A 256 -13.01 18.07 17.50
C PHE A 256 -13.09 19.20 18.53
N GLU A 257 -13.73 20.32 18.19
CA GLU A 257 -14.00 21.41 19.13
C GLU A 257 -15.09 21.03 20.16
N LEU A 258 -16.17 20.35 19.75
CA LEU A 258 -17.28 19.96 20.65
C LEU A 258 -16.91 18.84 21.62
N THR A 259 -16.12 17.87 21.17
CA THR A 259 -15.83 16.65 21.96
C THR A 259 -14.84 16.90 23.08
N GLY A 260 -14.15 18.05 23.13
CA GLY A 260 -13.11 18.33 24.13
C GLY A 260 -11.90 17.37 24.06
N LYS A 261 -11.89 16.44 23.10
CA LYS A 261 -10.90 15.36 22.93
C LYS A 261 -9.60 15.82 22.25
N ILE A 262 -9.24 17.09 22.38
CA ILE A 262 -7.89 17.58 22.03
C ILE A 262 -6.95 17.43 23.25
N LYS A 263 -7.44 16.94 24.40
CA LYS A 263 -6.63 16.73 25.62
C LYS A 263 -5.98 15.36 25.79
N GLU A 264 -6.11 14.40 24.87
CA GLU A 264 -5.46 13.09 25.02
C GLU A 264 -4.79 12.64 23.71
N ASP A 265 -3.46 12.79 23.66
CA ASP A 265 -2.36 12.02 23.03
C ASP A 265 -2.55 11.04 21.84
N SER A 266 -3.73 10.84 21.26
CA SER A 266 -3.92 9.92 20.14
C SER A 266 -5.05 10.33 19.20
N LEU A 267 -4.69 10.68 17.96
CA LEU A 267 -5.61 10.74 16.83
C LEU A 267 -5.79 9.32 16.29
N ASP A 268 -7.00 8.77 16.29
CA ASP A 268 -7.20 7.47 15.64
C ASP A 268 -7.28 7.65 14.12
N THR A 269 -6.20 7.30 13.42
CA THR A 269 -6.10 7.41 11.96
C THR A 269 -7.20 6.66 11.22
N ALA A 270 -7.78 5.63 11.83
CA ALA A 270 -8.84 4.81 11.25
C ALA A 270 -10.17 5.57 11.03
N HIS A 271 -10.33 6.76 11.61
CA HIS A 271 -11.57 7.54 11.54
C HIS A 271 -11.42 8.91 10.86
N LEU A 272 -10.24 9.21 10.30
CA LEU A 272 -9.98 10.49 9.63
C LEU A 272 -10.83 10.69 8.37
N ASP A 273 -11.22 9.62 7.69
CA ASP A 273 -12.04 9.64 6.48
C ASP A 273 -13.48 10.06 6.77
N VAL A 274 -13.95 9.78 7.99
CA VAL A 274 -15.32 10.06 8.43
C VAL A 274 -15.43 11.47 8.98
N VAL A 275 -14.40 11.95 9.68
CA VAL A 275 -14.37 13.30 10.25
C VAL A 275 -13.10 13.99 9.78
N SER A 276 -13.25 14.91 8.83
CA SER A 276 -12.11 15.72 8.40
C SER A 276 -11.61 16.58 9.57
N PRO A 277 -10.30 16.59 9.86
CA PRO A 277 -9.71 17.50 10.85
C PRO A 277 -9.72 18.98 10.41
N PHE A 278 -10.01 19.25 9.13
CA PHE A 278 -10.02 20.58 8.52
C PHE A 278 -11.40 20.92 7.92
N ASP A 279 -11.56 22.16 7.46
CA ASP A 279 -12.76 22.60 6.74
C ASP A 279 -13.14 21.65 5.59
N GLU A 280 -14.44 21.57 5.29
CA GLU A 280 -15.16 20.57 4.46
C GLU A 280 -14.55 20.22 3.07
N ASP A 281 -13.54 20.95 2.60
CA ASP A 281 -12.93 20.79 1.28
C ASP A 281 -11.66 19.93 1.26
N LEU A 282 -11.30 19.30 2.38
CA LEU A 282 -10.28 18.27 2.41
C LEU A 282 -10.77 16.99 3.05
N ILE A 283 -10.70 15.90 2.29
CA ILE A 283 -10.86 14.55 2.79
C ILE A 283 -9.46 13.93 2.78
N LEU A 284 -8.93 13.62 3.96
CA LEU A 284 -7.77 12.73 4.06
C LEU A 284 -8.32 11.32 3.90
N ASP A 285 -7.75 10.55 2.97
CA ASP A 285 -8.11 9.16 2.73
C ASP A 285 -7.19 8.27 3.57
N GLU A 286 -7.76 7.25 4.23
CA GLU A 286 -7.08 6.30 5.12
C GLU A 286 -5.94 5.63 4.35
N LYS A 287 -6.12 5.43 3.03
CA LYS A 287 -5.11 4.83 2.14
C LYS A 287 -3.86 5.68 1.97
N LEU A 288 -3.94 6.98 2.23
CA LEU A 288 -2.78 7.89 2.15
C LEU A 288 -2.01 7.92 3.47
N MET A 289 -2.59 7.41 4.56
CA MET A 289 -1.96 7.38 5.86
C MET A 289 -1.08 6.13 6.00
N PRO A 290 0.20 6.28 6.41
CA PRO A 290 1.13 5.17 6.53
C PRO A 290 0.91 4.37 7.83
N ALA A 291 -0.34 4.01 8.15
CA ALA A 291 -0.70 3.27 9.38
C ALA A 291 -1.19 1.85 9.05
N ALA A 292 -0.77 0.86 9.82
CA ALA A 292 -1.24 -0.52 9.65
C ALA A 292 -2.74 -0.65 9.99
N ALA A 293 -3.41 -1.62 9.35
CA ALA A 293 -4.83 -1.87 9.57
C ALA A 293 -5.13 -2.15 11.06
N ARG A 294 -6.04 -1.35 11.64
CA ARG A 294 -6.48 -1.51 13.03
C ARG A 294 -7.68 -2.43 13.16
N THR A 295 -7.80 -2.98 14.37
CA THR A 295 -9.02 -3.63 14.81
C THR A 295 -10.13 -2.60 14.92
N LEU A 296 -11.24 -2.80 14.19
CA LEU A 296 -12.43 -1.99 14.34
C LEU A 296 -13.47 -2.69 15.20
N TYR A 297 -14.39 -1.89 15.73
CA TYR A 297 -15.52 -2.34 16.51
C TYR A 297 -16.82 -1.85 15.88
N ASP A 298 -17.84 -2.70 15.89
CA ASP A 298 -19.19 -2.32 15.51
C ASP A 298 -19.85 -1.42 16.58
N HIS A 299 -20.99 -0.81 16.27
CA HIS A 299 -21.80 -0.01 17.21
C HIS A 299 -22.19 -0.77 18.49
N ARG A 300 -22.10 -2.11 18.49
CA ARG A 300 -22.35 -3.00 19.63
C ARG A 300 -21.10 -3.34 20.45
N GLY A 301 -19.92 -2.83 20.06
CA GLY A 301 -18.64 -3.17 20.68
C GLY A 301 -18.03 -4.50 20.21
N ASN A 302 -18.64 -5.17 19.21
CA ASN A 302 -18.10 -6.42 18.67
C ASN A 302 -16.92 -6.15 17.74
N LYS A 303 -15.86 -6.94 17.86
CA LYS A 303 -14.67 -6.84 17.00
C LYS A 303 -14.99 -7.23 15.56
N ILE A 304 -14.71 -6.33 14.61
CA ILE A 304 -14.78 -6.61 13.18
C ILE A 304 -13.53 -7.40 12.79
N GLN A 305 -13.72 -8.64 12.38
CA GLN A 305 -12.63 -9.57 12.06
C GLN A 305 -12.10 -9.38 10.64
N MET A 306 -10.82 -9.69 10.45
CA MET A 306 -10.14 -9.70 9.15
C MET A 306 -10.35 -11.04 8.46
N ASN A 307 -10.43 -11.02 7.13
CA ASN A 307 -10.61 -12.23 6.33
C ASN A 307 -9.28 -12.99 6.18
N SER A 308 -9.26 -14.29 6.45
CA SER A 308 -8.08 -15.16 6.39
C SER A 308 -7.70 -15.65 4.99
N TYR A 309 -8.29 -15.10 3.93
CA TYR A 309 -8.18 -15.63 2.57
C TYR A 309 -6.76 -15.99 2.10
N ALA A 310 -5.77 -15.14 2.39
CA ALA A 310 -4.39 -15.37 1.99
C ALA A 310 -3.78 -16.58 2.72
N TYR A 311 -4.06 -16.69 4.02
CA TYR A 311 -3.61 -17.81 4.85
C TYR A 311 -4.33 -19.12 4.53
N ASP A 312 -5.65 -19.08 4.32
CA ASP A 312 -6.40 -20.29 3.98
C ASP A 312 -6.05 -20.81 2.59
N PHE A 313 -5.78 -19.89 1.64
CA PHE A 313 -5.29 -20.27 0.32
C PHE A 313 -3.92 -20.95 0.42
N TRP A 314 -3.04 -20.47 1.29
CA TRP A 314 -1.77 -21.16 1.55
C TRP A 314 -1.98 -22.59 2.07
N LYS A 315 -2.95 -22.82 2.95
CA LYS A 315 -3.24 -24.14 3.52
C LYS A 315 -3.87 -25.12 2.53
N ASN A 316 -4.91 -24.68 1.82
CA ASN A 316 -5.75 -25.58 1.03
C ASN A 316 -5.46 -25.51 -0.47
N GLY A 317 -5.01 -24.36 -0.98
CA GLY A 317 -4.79 -24.11 -2.41
C GLY A 317 -6.06 -24.18 -3.27
N SER A 318 -7.26 -24.17 -2.66
CA SER A 318 -8.54 -24.37 -3.32
C SER A 318 -9.22 -23.05 -3.66
N LYS A 319 -9.62 -22.89 -4.94
CA LYS A 319 -10.44 -21.75 -5.39
C LYS A 319 -11.87 -21.79 -4.83
N ASP A 320 -12.41 -22.99 -4.62
CA ASP A 320 -13.80 -23.15 -4.18
C ASP A 320 -13.94 -22.77 -2.71
N ASP A 321 -12.89 -22.98 -1.92
CA ASP A 321 -12.83 -22.61 -0.51
C ASP A 321 -12.86 -21.09 -0.34
N LEU A 322 -12.21 -20.34 -1.23
CA LEU A 322 -12.23 -18.88 -1.21
C LEU A 322 -13.64 -18.30 -1.38
N ILE A 323 -14.48 -18.95 -2.19
CA ILE A 323 -15.86 -18.52 -2.43
C ILE A 323 -16.78 -19.04 -1.32
N LYS A 324 -16.64 -20.32 -0.95
CA LYS A 324 -17.55 -20.99 -0.01
C LYS A 324 -17.27 -20.62 1.45
N ILE A 325 -16.01 -20.64 1.86
CA ILE A 325 -15.56 -20.39 3.24
C ILE A 325 -15.30 -18.90 3.43
N ASN A 326 -14.44 -18.32 2.59
CA ASN A 326 -14.00 -16.93 2.74
C ASN A 326 -14.96 -15.88 2.18
N LYS A 327 -16.07 -16.33 1.59
CA LYS A 327 -17.17 -15.50 1.06
C LYS A 327 -16.69 -14.39 0.13
N LEU A 328 -15.62 -14.65 -0.61
CA LEU A 328 -15.10 -13.70 -1.59
C LEU A 328 -15.99 -13.65 -2.84
N SER A 329 -16.15 -12.46 -3.40
CA SER A 329 -16.83 -12.27 -4.69
C SER A 329 -16.05 -12.95 -5.81
N GLN A 330 -16.77 -13.58 -6.75
CA GLN A 330 -16.19 -14.19 -7.95
C GLN A 330 -15.39 -13.19 -8.81
N LEU A 331 -15.67 -11.90 -8.68
CA LEU A 331 -14.94 -10.87 -9.44
C LEU A 331 -13.64 -10.43 -8.76
N GLU A 332 -13.48 -10.71 -7.46
CA GLU A 332 -12.39 -10.14 -6.64
C GLU A 332 -11.33 -11.16 -6.23
N TYR A 333 -11.71 -12.43 -6.00
CA TYR A 333 -10.82 -13.42 -5.37
C TYR A 333 -9.52 -13.64 -6.16
N TRP A 334 -9.57 -13.62 -7.50
CA TRP A 334 -8.38 -13.73 -8.33
C TRP A 334 -7.40 -12.59 -8.05
N TYR A 335 -7.87 -11.34 -8.07
CA TYR A 335 -7.03 -10.15 -7.82
C TYR A 335 -6.45 -10.15 -6.41
N LEU A 336 -7.22 -10.59 -5.41
CA LEU A 336 -6.75 -10.65 -4.03
C LEU A 336 -5.59 -11.64 -3.83
N ILE A 337 -5.69 -12.82 -4.45
CA ILE A 337 -4.63 -13.84 -4.38
C ILE A 337 -3.44 -13.45 -5.25
N ASP A 338 -3.68 -12.92 -6.46
CA ASP A 338 -2.62 -12.43 -7.35
C ASP A 338 -1.82 -11.29 -6.69
N ASN A 339 -2.50 -10.32 -6.09
CA ASN A 339 -1.87 -9.24 -5.34
C ASN A 339 -1.01 -9.78 -4.20
N PHE A 340 -1.51 -10.73 -3.40
CA PHE A 340 -0.74 -11.31 -2.30
C PHE A 340 0.45 -12.15 -2.80
N SER A 341 0.32 -12.85 -3.93
CA SER A 341 1.45 -13.53 -4.56
C SER A 341 2.55 -12.53 -4.97
N HIS A 342 2.16 -11.41 -5.58
CA HIS A 342 3.10 -10.33 -5.92
C HIS A 342 3.74 -9.68 -4.70
N VAL A 343 3.04 -9.59 -3.56
CA VAL A 343 3.63 -9.17 -2.28
C VAL A 343 4.76 -10.11 -1.88
N LEU A 344 4.51 -11.43 -1.86
CA LEU A 344 5.51 -12.42 -1.45
C LEU A 344 6.74 -12.41 -2.37
N ILE A 345 6.53 -12.37 -3.69
CA ILE A 345 7.60 -12.28 -4.69
C ILE A 345 8.37 -10.96 -4.53
N GLY A 346 7.65 -9.86 -4.29
CA GLY A 346 8.24 -8.55 -4.03
C GLY A 346 9.12 -8.55 -2.79
N ILE A 347 8.67 -9.17 -1.69
CA ILE A 347 9.44 -9.26 -0.44
C ILE A 347 10.69 -10.10 -0.66
N TYR A 348 10.56 -11.27 -1.30
CA TYR A 348 11.70 -12.10 -1.64
C TYR A 348 12.73 -11.34 -2.48
N SER A 349 12.30 -10.65 -3.54
CA SER A 349 13.19 -9.89 -4.43
C SER A 349 13.88 -8.75 -3.68
N ALA A 350 13.12 -8.00 -2.86
CA ALA A 350 13.66 -6.92 -2.07
C ALA A 350 14.66 -7.39 -0.99
N LEU A 351 14.41 -8.54 -0.37
CA LEU A 351 15.36 -9.15 0.55
C LEU A 351 16.58 -9.72 -0.18
N PHE A 352 16.43 -10.26 -1.38
CA PHE A 352 17.53 -10.77 -2.18
C PHE A 352 18.55 -9.67 -2.50
N ASP A 353 18.09 -8.46 -2.83
CA ASP A 353 18.96 -7.33 -3.14
C ASP A 353 19.77 -6.83 -1.93
N VAL A 354 19.24 -6.99 -0.71
CA VAL A 354 19.84 -6.43 0.53
C VAL A 354 20.58 -7.48 1.37
N SER A 355 20.20 -8.75 1.30
CA SER A 355 20.74 -9.81 2.15
C SER A 355 22.06 -10.38 1.63
N LYS A 356 22.89 -10.88 2.55
CA LYS A 356 24.11 -11.63 2.21
C LYS A 356 23.73 -13.05 1.76
N GLN A 357 24.55 -13.70 0.94
CA GLN A 357 24.31 -15.01 0.31
C GLN A 357 24.01 -16.22 1.23
N ARG A 358 23.79 -16.04 2.55
CA ARG A 358 23.47 -17.11 3.53
C ARG A 358 22.47 -16.66 4.62
N ASP A 359 21.48 -15.82 4.29
CA ASP A 359 20.42 -15.50 5.24
C ASP A 359 19.32 -16.57 5.22
N LYS A 360 19.05 -17.19 6.38
CA LYS A 360 17.98 -18.19 6.54
C LYS A 360 16.60 -17.61 6.23
N LEU A 361 16.38 -16.33 6.51
CA LEU A 361 15.10 -15.68 6.23
C LEU A 361 14.86 -15.62 4.71
N LEU A 362 15.90 -15.35 3.92
CA LEU A 362 15.81 -15.28 2.46
C LEU A 362 15.40 -16.63 1.87
N ASP A 363 16.02 -17.72 2.33
CA ASP A 363 15.73 -19.07 1.85
C ASP A 363 14.26 -19.44 2.13
N VAL A 364 13.79 -19.19 3.35
CA VAL A 364 12.40 -19.45 3.74
C VAL A 364 11.42 -18.60 2.94
N MET A 365 11.72 -17.31 2.74
CA MET A 365 10.86 -16.42 1.94
C MET A 365 10.82 -16.83 0.47
N ARG A 366 11.93 -17.34 -0.09
CA ARG A 366 11.95 -17.89 -1.45
C ARG A 366 11.04 -19.10 -1.57
N GLU A 367 11.16 -20.05 -0.65
CA GLU A 367 10.32 -21.25 -0.62
C GLU A 367 8.83 -20.91 -0.52
N ILE A 368 8.47 -19.97 0.36
CA ILE A 368 7.08 -19.50 0.52
C ILE A 368 6.57 -18.87 -0.78
N ALA A 369 7.35 -17.97 -1.39
CA ALA A 369 6.94 -17.28 -2.62
C ALA A 369 6.75 -18.26 -3.78
N ASP A 370 7.69 -19.19 -3.97
CA ASP A 370 7.62 -20.22 -5.02
C ASP A 370 6.42 -21.16 -4.80
N GLU A 371 6.22 -21.66 -3.58
CA GLU A 371 5.11 -22.58 -3.28
C GLU A 371 3.74 -21.89 -3.41
N TYR A 372 3.62 -20.64 -2.96
CA TYR A 372 2.37 -19.88 -3.06
C TYR A 372 2.02 -19.60 -4.53
N GLU A 373 2.99 -19.18 -5.32
CA GLU A 373 2.80 -18.91 -6.75
C GLU A 373 2.51 -20.20 -7.55
N ASP A 374 3.11 -21.33 -7.19
CA ASP A 374 2.81 -22.63 -7.80
C ASP A 374 1.38 -23.10 -7.45
N LYS A 375 0.94 -22.93 -6.19
CA LYS A 375 -0.46 -23.17 -5.79
C LYS A 375 -1.43 -22.27 -6.55
N PHE A 376 -1.09 -20.99 -6.69
CA PHE A 376 -1.88 -20.03 -7.46
C PHE A 376 -2.02 -20.47 -8.92
N LYS A 377 -0.92 -20.76 -9.61
CA LYS A 377 -0.95 -21.22 -11.01
C LYS A 377 -1.77 -22.49 -11.19
N LYS A 378 -1.65 -23.45 -10.28
CA LYS A 378 -2.43 -24.71 -10.29
C LYS A 378 -3.93 -24.46 -10.07
N ALA A 379 -4.29 -23.65 -9.08
CA ALA A 379 -5.69 -23.37 -8.74
C ALA A 379 -6.45 -22.67 -9.87
N PHE A 380 -5.75 -21.84 -10.66
CA PHE A 380 -6.31 -21.05 -11.76
C PHE A 380 -5.99 -21.58 -13.16
N SER A 381 -5.42 -22.79 -13.26
CA SER A 381 -5.08 -23.43 -14.55
C SER A 381 -4.25 -22.54 -15.49
N MET A 382 -3.27 -21.81 -14.95
CA MET A 382 -2.40 -20.94 -15.74
C MET A 382 -1.37 -21.75 -16.52
N ARG A 383 -1.15 -21.44 -17.80
CA ARG A 383 -0.15 -22.14 -18.64
C ARG A 383 1.27 -21.77 -18.21
N SER A 384 2.12 -22.78 -18.03
CA SER A 384 3.56 -22.63 -17.91
C SER A 384 4.21 -22.71 -19.30
N ASN A 385 4.63 -21.59 -19.88
CA ASN A 385 5.53 -21.64 -21.04
C ASN A 385 6.97 -21.72 -20.51
N ILE A 386 7.62 -22.88 -20.66
CA ILE A 386 9.05 -23.05 -20.41
C ILE A 386 9.74 -22.78 -21.75
N GLU A 387 10.41 -21.65 -21.90
CA GLU A 387 11.34 -21.43 -23.02
C GLU A 387 12.71 -22.02 -22.65
N GLU A 388 13.15 -23.05 -23.38
CA GLU A 388 14.51 -23.55 -23.33
C GLU A 388 15.43 -22.56 -24.04
N THR A 389 16.22 -21.80 -23.28
CA THR A 389 17.32 -21.01 -23.84
C THR A 389 18.53 -21.92 -24.04
N VAL A 390 18.91 -22.17 -25.29
CA VAL A 390 20.14 -22.87 -25.65
C VAL A 390 21.30 -21.87 -25.58
N THR A 391 22.19 -22.01 -24.59
CA THR A 391 23.50 -21.35 -24.60
C THR A 391 24.59 -22.30 -25.09
N VAL A 392 25.31 -21.84 -26.10
CA VAL A 392 26.52 -22.45 -26.67
C VAL A 392 27.61 -22.41 -25.59
N GLU A 393 27.72 -23.48 -24.81
CA GLU A 393 28.89 -23.95 -24.04
C GLU A 393 28.43 -24.83 -22.86
N GLY A 394 28.08 -26.08 -23.16
CA GLY A 394 28.34 -27.26 -22.31
C GLY A 394 27.83 -27.37 -20.85
N LYS A 395 27.23 -26.35 -20.24
CA LYS A 395 26.65 -26.43 -18.88
C LYS A 395 25.19 -25.99 -18.88
N ARG A 396 24.30 -26.94 -18.60
CA ARG A 396 22.86 -26.70 -18.46
C ARG A 396 22.57 -26.03 -17.13
N GLU A 397 22.31 -24.72 -17.14
CA GLU A 397 21.73 -24.01 -16.01
C GLU A 397 20.26 -23.67 -16.34
N LYS A 398 19.33 -24.19 -15.53
CA LYS A 398 17.89 -23.95 -15.71
C LYS A 398 17.50 -22.65 -15.02
N THR A 399 17.41 -21.54 -15.75
CA THR A 399 16.79 -20.31 -15.23
C THR A 399 15.34 -20.22 -15.68
N LYS A 400 14.39 -20.35 -14.74
CA LYS A 400 12.97 -20.08 -14.97
C LYS A 400 12.77 -18.56 -15.06
N LYS A 401 12.42 -18.04 -16.24
CA LYS A 401 11.87 -16.68 -16.38
C LYS A 401 10.38 -16.77 -16.70
N TRP A 402 9.60 -15.96 -16.01
CA TRP A 402 8.15 -15.92 -16.12
C TRP A 402 7.75 -14.70 -16.92
N HIS A 403 7.08 -14.88 -18.06
CA HIS A 403 6.34 -13.81 -18.76
C HIS A 403 4.89 -14.28 -18.93
N ARG A 404 3.93 -13.43 -18.55
CA ARG A 404 2.49 -13.66 -18.78
C ARG A 404 2.06 -12.82 -19.99
N SER A 405 1.37 -13.49 -20.91
CA SER A 405 0.73 -12.96 -22.12
C SER A 405 -0.50 -12.12 -21.82
#